data_AF-A0A1E4TU31-F1
#
_entry.id   AF-A0A1E4TU31-F1
#
_cell.length_a   1.000
_cell.length_b   1.000
_cell.length_c   1.000
_cell.angle_alpha   90.00
_cell.angle_beta   90.00
_cell.angle_gamma   90.00
#
_symmetry.space_group_name_H-M   'P 1'
#
loop_
_entity.id
_entity.type
_entity.pdbx_description
1 polymer ?
#
loop_
_entity_poly.entity_id
_entity_poly.type
_entity_poly.pdbx_seq_one_letter_code
_entity_poly.pdbx_strand_id
1 'polypeptide(L)'
;MSRIIAIGTDLVFKPRFEAILLRTLIKQKINANNSSSSNQHILRFSSRILHPLQELPIFLKYYNGIQNFIVSPSAVASQGGFTNSAMIKMLSSLNANMDNEFVRSIEQMREDTNFKHCVSLLSTSWCLKEALYKVLDPNFQKSGFNFKDWYKINDLDTGKPILIGETYTSKHANEEFLISLSHDGDYVYSVVLRQKYNL
;
A
#
# COMPACT_ATOMS: atom_id res chain seq x y z
N MET A 1 -6.00 16.01 35.03
CA MET A 1 -6.88 16.13 33.85
C MET A 1 -6.01 16.22 32.60
N SER A 2 -6.39 15.57 31.50
CA SER A 2 -5.67 15.72 30.23
C SER A 2 -6.09 17.01 29.52
N ARG A 3 -5.17 17.59 28.76
CA ARG A 3 -5.40 18.76 27.90
C ARG A 3 -5.23 18.34 26.45
N ILE A 4 -6.25 18.59 25.63
CA ILE A 4 -6.17 18.39 24.19
C ILE A 4 -5.20 19.41 23.59
N ILE A 5 -4.23 18.94 22.81
CA ILE A 5 -3.26 19.78 22.11
C ILE A 5 -3.75 20.04 20.69
N ALA A 6 -4.08 18.98 19.96
CA ALA A 6 -4.44 19.06 18.55
C ALA A 6 -5.27 17.86 18.11
N ILE A 7 -6.03 18.05 17.02
CA ILE A 7 -6.77 17.01 16.33
C ILE A 7 -6.41 17.08 14.85
N GLY A 8 -6.11 15.93 14.26
CA GLY A 8 -5.76 15.76 12.87
C GLY A 8 -6.62 14.69 12.24
N THR A 9 -7.01 14.92 11.00
CA THR A 9 -7.85 13.99 10.24
C THR A 9 -7.25 13.80 8.86
N ASP A 10 -7.49 12.65 8.27
CA ASP A 10 -7.13 12.39 6.88
C ASP A 10 -8.15 11.46 6.20
N LEU A 11 -8.29 11.63 4.89
CA LEU A 11 -9.17 10.82 4.06
C LEU A 11 -8.40 10.41 2.81
N VAL A 12 -8.27 9.10 2.60
CA VAL A 12 -7.51 8.51 1.51
C VAL A 12 -8.44 7.70 0.61
N PHE A 13 -8.31 7.91 -0.70
CA PHE A 13 -8.93 7.09 -1.73
C PHE A 13 -8.02 5.89 -2.09
N LYS A 14 -8.41 4.67 -1.70
CA LYS A 14 -7.66 3.42 -1.89
C LYS A 14 -7.27 3.16 -3.35
N PRO A 15 -8.11 3.43 -4.36
CA PRO A 15 -7.75 3.20 -5.76
C PRO A 15 -6.51 3.95 -6.23
N ARG A 16 -6.10 5.04 -5.55
CA ARG A 16 -4.80 5.68 -5.79
C ARG A 16 -3.63 4.71 -5.51
N PHE A 17 -3.70 3.97 -4.41
CA PHE A 17 -2.68 2.98 -4.04
C PHE A 17 -2.76 1.77 -4.97
N GLU A 18 -3.96 1.32 -5.33
CA GLU A 18 -4.14 0.26 -6.34
C GLU A 18 -3.45 0.63 -7.65
N ALA A 19 -3.68 1.85 -8.16
CA ALA A 19 -3.08 2.32 -9.40
C ALA A 19 -1.55 2.35 -9.33
N ILE A 20 -0.97 2.73 -8.19
CA ILE A 20 0.49 2.72 -7.97
C ILE A 20 1.04 1.28 -8.04
N LEU A 21 0.37 0.33 -7.38
CA LEU A 21 0.78 -1.08 -7.38
C LEU A 21 0.60 -1.70 -8.76
N LEU A 22 -0.58 -1.60 -9.37
CA LEU A 22 -0.90 -2.14 -10.68
C LEU A 22 0.06 -1.63 -11.75
N ARG A 23 0.32 -0.32 -11.79
CA ARG A 23 1.27 0.26 -12.75
C ARG A 23 2.65 -0.38 -12.62
N THR A 24 3.07 -0.72 -11.40
CA THR A 24 4.37 -1.34 -11.14
C THR A 24 4.39 -2.82 -11.56
N LEU A 25 3.33 -3.57 -11.22
CA LEU A 25 3.18 -4.98 -11.57
C LEU A 25 3.01 -5.19 -13.09
N ILE A 26 2.22 -4.35 -13.75
CA ILE A 26 2.06 -4.36 -15.22
C ILE A 26 3.39 -4.11 -15.90
N LYS A 27 4.15 -3.09 -15.43
CA LYS A 27 5.49 -2.82 -15.96
C LYS A 27 6.44 -4.00 -15.77
N GLN A 28 6.31 -4.77 -14.69
CA GLN A 28 7.09 -5.99 -14.48
C GLN A 28 6.69 -7.08 -15.45
N LYS A 29 5.38 -7.33 -15.62
CA LYS A 29 4.87 -8.35 -16.55
C LYS A 29 5.30 -8.08 -18.00
N ILE A 30 5.25 -6.81 -18.44
CA ILE A 30 5.68 -6.41 -19.79
C ILE A 30 7.20 -6.52 -19.95
N ASN A 31 7.97 -6.13 -18.94
CA ASN A 31 9.44 -6.11 -18.99
C ASN A 31 10.09 -7.38 -18.42
N ALA A 32 9.37 -8.49 -18.27
CA ALA A 32 9.91 -9.74 -17.73
C ALA A 32 11.13 -10.26 -18.53
N ASN A 33 11.27 -9.83 -19.78
CA ASN A 33 12.40 -10.15 -20.65
C ASN A 33 13.57 -9.15 -20.58
N ASN A 34 13.42 -8.00 -19.89
CA ASN A 34 14.43 -6.94 -19.81
C ASN A 34 14.54 -6.39 -18.36
N SER A 35 15.47 -6.98 -17.60
CA SER A 35 16.17 -6.47 -16.39
C SER A 35 15.40 -5.72 -15.26
N SER A 36 15.40 -6.37 -14.08
CA SER A 36 15.61 -5.96 -12.66
C SER A 36 15.16 -4.60 -12.07
N SER A 37 14.90 -3.54 -12.84
CA SER A 37 14.77 -2.18 -12.29
C SER A 37 13.36 -1.84 -11.78
N SER A 38 12.32 -2.39 -12.39
CA SER A 38 10.91 -2.02 -12.12
C SER A 38 10.42 -2.43 -10.73
N ASN A 39 11.04 -3.43 -10.10
CA ASN A 39 10.72 -3.84 -8.72
C ASN A 39 11.12 -2.79 -7.68
N GLN A 40 12.11 -1.95 -7.96
CA GLN A 40 12.66 -1.05 -6.95
C GLN A 40 11.69 0.07 -6.56
N HIS A 41 10.79 0.49 -7.45
CA HIS A 41 9.96 1.66 -7.16
C HIS A 41 8.93 1.40 -6.05
N ILE A 42 8.15 0.32 -6.15
CA ILE A 42 7.13 0.00 -5.13
C ILE A 42 7.77 -0.39 -3.80
N LEU A 43 8.90 -1.10 -3.84
CA LEU A 43 9.65 -1.47 -2.65
C LEU A 43 10.21 -0.23 -1.93
N ARG A 44 10.80 0.72 -2.68
CA ARG A 44 11.26 2.00 -2.12
C ARG A 44 10.12 2.86 -1.60
N PHE A 45 9.00 2.91 -2.30
CA PHE A 45 7.81 3.63 -1.85
C PHE A 45 7.29 3.05 -0.54
N SER A 46 7.10 1.74 -0.48
CA SER A 46 6.61 1.03 0.69
C SER A 46 7.57 1.14 1.87
N SER A 47 8.89 1.04 1.65
CA SER A 47 9.90 1.18 2.72
C SER A 47 10.02 2.59 3.29
N ARG A 48 9.50 3.62 2.60
CA ARG A 48 9.43 4.99 3.12
C ARG A 48 8.20 5.21 3.99
N ILE A 49 7.14 4.45 3.75
CA ILE A 49 5.85 4.59 4.45
C ILE A 49 5.79 3.65 5.64
N LEU A 50 6.11 2.38 5.43
CA LEU A 50 5.86 1.29 6.36
C LEU A 50 7.03 1.11 7.33
N HIS A 51 6.72 0.84 8.59
CA HIS A 51 7.73 0.57 9.60
C HIS A 51 8.51 -0.71 9.29
N PRO A 52 9.86 -0.68 9.34
CA PRO A 52 10.72 -1.76 8.83
C PRO A 52 10.54 -3.08 9.56
N LEU A 53 10.19 -3.06 10.85
CA LEU A 53 10.06 -4.27 11.66
C LEU A 53 8.61 -4.75 11.84
N GLN A 54 7.63 -3.87 11.63
CA GLN A 54 6.25 -4.12 12.04
C GLN A 54 5.31 -4.23 10.84
N GLU A 55 5.40 -3.30 9.88
CA GLU A 55 4.47 -3.23 8.75
C GLU A 55 5.12 -3.74 7.45
N LEU A 56 6.38 -3.39 7.20
CA LEU A 56 7.07 -3.74 5.96
C LEU A 56 7.21 -5.26 5.74
N PRO A 57 7.53 -6.10 6.74
CA PRO A 57 7.60 -7.54 6.54
C PRO A 57 6.26 -8.15 6.14
N ILE A 58 5.16 -7.63 6.71
CA ILE A 58 3.79 -8.03 6.36
C ILE A 58 3.49 -7.67 4.90
N PHE A 59 3.83 -6.44 4.49
CA PHE A 59 3.70 -6.03 3.10
C PHE A 59 4.45 -6.94 2.14
N LEU A 60 5.73 -7.23 2.44
CA LEU A 60 6.57 -8.07 1.59
C LEU A 60 6.04 -9.49 1.45
N LYS A 61 5.48 -10.06 2.52
CA LYS A 61 4.81 -11.37 2.49
C LYS A 61 3.70 -11.40 1.44
N TYR A 62 2.79 -10.43 1.48
CA TYR A 62 1.69 -10.35 0.51
C TYR A 62 2.20 -10.02 -0.90
N TYR A 63 3.11 -9.05 -1.02
CA TYR A 63 3.65 -8.62 -2.30
C TYR A 63 4.35 -9.76 -3.05
N ASN A 64 5.15 -10.57 -2.36
CA ASN A 64 5.79 -11.75 -2.95
C ASN A 64 4.76 -12.80 -3.38
N GLY A 65 3.65 -12.95 -2.63
CA GLY A 65 2.53 -13.80 -3.01
C GLY A 65 1.92 -13.42 -4.36
N ILE A 66 1.79 -12.11 -4.63
CA ILE A 66 1.31 -11.59 -5.92
C ILE A 66 2.29 -11.91 -7.05
N GLN A 67 3.60 -11.76 -6.80
CA GLN A 67 4.62 -11.97 -7.83
C GLN A 67 4.68 -13.42 -8.32
N ASN A 68 4.50 -14.40 -7.44
CA ASN A 68 4.47 -15.81 -7.80
C ASN A 68 3.31 -16.15 -8.76
N PHE A 69 2.19 -15.42 -8.67
CA PHE A 69 1.05 -15.56 -9.58
C PHE A 69 1.36 -15.01 -10.99
N ILE A 70 2.12 -13.92 -11.08
CA ILE A 70 2.47 -13.26 -12.35
C ILE A 70 3.48 -14.08 -13.16
N VAL A 71 4.34 -14.88 -12.49
CA VAL A 71 5.44 -15.63 -13.12
C VAL A 71 5.03 -17.04 -13.55
N SER A 72 3.81 -17.51 -13.28
CA SER A 72 3.34 -18.84 -13.69
C SER A 72 2.63 -18.79 -15.05
N PRO A 73 3.28 -19.15 -16.18
CA PRO A 73 2.59 -19.24 -17.46
C PRO A 73 1.91 -20.61 -17.53
N SER A 74 0.58 -20.64 -17.49
CA SER A 74 -0.17 -21.83 -17.86
C SER A 74 -0.01 -22.08 -19.37
N ALA A 75 0.81 -23.07 -19.69
CA ALA A 75 0.83 -23.90 -20.89
C ALA A 75 -0.21 -23.59 -22.01
N VAL A 76 0.19 -22.81 -23.02
CA VAL A 76 -0.33 -22.95 -24.40
C VAL A 76 0.77 -22.56 -25.38
N ALA A 77 1.64 -23.51 -25.73
CA ALA A 77 2.48 -23.39 -26.91
C ALA A 77 2.75 -24.77 -27.49
N SER A 78 1.77 -25.32 -28.20
CA SER A 78 2.04 -26.35 -29.20
C SER A 78 1.10 -26.22 -30.40
N GLN A 79 1.76 -26.21 -31.56
CA GLN A 79 1.26 -26.51 -32.90
C GLN A 79 0.78 -25.37 -33.82
N GLY A 80 1.46 -25.29 -34.97
CA GLY A 80 0.80 -25.17 -36.27
C GLY A 80 1.02 -23.86 -37.02
N GLY A 81 1.83 -23.90 -38.09
CA GLY A 81 2.02 -22.77 -39.00
C GLY A 81 0.78 -22.44 -39.83
N PHE A 82 0.50 -21.15 -40.01
CA PHE A 82 -0.56 -20.63 -40.89
C PHE A 82 -0.08 -19.40 -41.69
N THR A 83 -0.66 -19.23 -42.87
CA THR A 83 -0.25 -18.29 -43.93
C THR A 83 -0.61 -16.81 -43.64
N ASN A 84 0.11 -15.89 -44.30
CA ASN A 84 0.17 -14.44 -44.00
C ASN A 84 -1.17 -13.67 -44.03
N SER A 85 -2.23 -14.16 -44.68
CA SER A 85 -3.54 -13.47 -44.67
C SER A 85 -4.45 -13.90 -43.51
N ALA A 86 -4.29 -15.12 -42.99
CA ALA A 86 -4.97 -15.57 -41.77
C ALA A 86 -4.29 -14.98 -40.54
N MET A 87 -2.96 -14.81 -40.58
CA MET A 87 -2.18 -14.17 -39.53
C MET A 87 -2.59 -12.70 -39.30
N ILE A 88 -2.88 -11.91 -40.35
CA ILE A 88 -3.28 -10.50 -40.17
C ILE A 88 -4.70 -10.36 -39.59
N LYS A 89 -5.66 -11.20 -40.00
CA LYS A 89 -6.98 -11.26 -39.36
C LYS A 89 -6.90 -11.78 -37.92
N MET A 90 -6.09 -12.81 -37.68
CA MET A 90 -5.81 -13.35 -36.34
C MET A 90 -5.12 -12.30 -35.46
N LEU A 91 -4.16 -11.53 -35.97
CA LEU A 91 -3.49 -10.42 -35.28
C LEU A 91 -4.43 -9.26 -34.95
N SER A 92 -5.41 -8.96 -35.83
CA SER A 92 -6.44 -7.96 -35.54
C SER A 92 -7.47 -8.43 -34.48
N SER A 93 -7.86 -9.71 -34.50
CA SER A 93 -8.67 -10.31 -33.43
C SER A 93 -7.88 -10.56 -32.15
N LEU A 94 -6.56 -10.79 -32.25
CA LEU A 94 -5.63 -10.88 -31.14
C LEU A 94 -5.42 -9.51 -30.51
N ASN A 95 -5.44 -8.39 -31.24
CA ASN A 95 -5.38 -7.07 -30.61
C ASN A 95 -6.59 -6.83 -29.69
N ALA A 96 -7.81 -7.10 -30.18
CA ALA A 96 -9.01 -6.99 -29.35
C ALA A 96 -9.10 -8.07 -28.24
N ASN A 97 -8.63 -9.29 -28.49
CA ASN A 97 -8.60 -10.36 -27.47
C ASN A 97 -7.47 -10.20 -26.46
N MET A 98 -6.31 -9.66 -26.85
CA MET A 98 -5.20 -9.30 -25.96
C MET A 98 -5.62 -8.15 -25.05
N ASP A 99 -6.36 -7.17 -25.56
CA ASP A 99 -6.93 -6.10 -24.74
C ASP A 99 -7.92 -6.68 -23.72
N ASN A 100 -8.79 -7.62 -24.12
CA ASN A 100 -9.74 -8.28 -23.21
C ASN A 100 -9.06 -9.21 -22.20
N GLU A 101 -8.05 -9.98 -22.58
CA GLU A 101 -7.30 -10.87 -21.69
C GLU A 101 -6.43 -10.07 -20.72
N PHE A 102 -5.84 -8.98 -21.20
CA PHE A 102 -5.09 -8.04 -20.37
C PHE A 102 -5.99 -7.35 -19.34
N VAL A 103 -7.15 -6.83 -19.77
CA VAL A 103 -8.16 -6.23 -18.87
C VAL A 103 -8.63 -7.25 -17.83
N ARG A 104 -8.98 -8.48 -18.25
CA ARG A 104 -9.35 -9.57 -17.33
C ARG A 104 -8.25 -9.88 -16.34
N SER A 105 -6.98 -9.85 -16.76
CA SER A 105 -5.86 -10.09 -15.86
C SER A 105 -5.70 -8.97 -14.82
N ILE A 106 -6.01 -7.71 -15.17
CA ILE A 106 -6.02 -6.59 -14.23
C ILE A 106 -7.18 -6.74 -13.24
N GLU A 107 -8.38 -7.10 -13.71
CA GLU A 107 -9.53 -7.34 -12.85
C GLU A 107 -9.26 -8.50 -11.87
N GLN A 108 -8.67 -9.59 -12.35
CA GLN A 108 -8.28 -10.70 -11.51
C GLN A 108 -7.23 -10.29 -10.46
N MET A 109 -6.26 -9.44 -10.80
CA MET A 109 -5.32 -8.88 -9.83
C MET A 109 -6.00 -7.99 -8.79
N ARG A 110 -7.02 -7.22 -9.18
CA ARG A 110 -7.80 -6.39 -8.24
C ARG A 110 -8.54 -7.26 -7.24
N GLU A 111 -9.01 -8.43 -7.67
CA GLU A 111 -9.70 -9.38 -6.81
C GLU A 111 -8.77 -10.22 -5.93
N ASP A 112 -7.47 -10.28 -6.26
CA ASP A 112 -6.48 -11.02 -5.48
C ASP A 112 -6.39 -10.51 -4.03
N THR A 113 -6.46 -11.46 -3.09
CA THR A 113 -6.47 -11.18 -1.65
C THR A 113 -5.15 -10.54 -1.20
N ASN A 114 -4.00 -10.98 -1.74
CA ASN A 114 -2.71 -10.41 -1.37
C ASN A 114 -2.58 -8.97 -1.88
N PHE A 115 -3.05 -8.71 -3.11
CA PHE A 115 -3.13 -7.37 -3.67
C PHE A 115 -3.99 -6.44 -2.80
N LYS A 116 -5.20 -6.88 -2.44
CA LYS A 116 -6.09 -6.14 -1.52
C LYS A 116 -5.41 -5.85 -0.18
N HIS A 117 -4.69 -6.82 0.39
CA HIS A 117 -3.94 -6.62 1.63
C HIS A 117 -2.81 -5.59 1.50
N CYS A 118 -2.01 -5.65 0.42
CA CYS A 118 -0.97 -4.66 0.16
C CYS A 118 -1.54 -3.24 0.05
N VAL A 119 -2.64 -3.08 -0.69
CA VAL A 119 -3.35 -1.80 -0.86
C VAL A 119 -3.90 -1.31 0.47
N SER A 120 -4.57 -2.18 1.23
CA SER A 120 -5.14 -1.85 2.54
C SER A 120 -4.04 -1.42 3.51
N LEU A 121 -2.93 -2.14 3.59
CA LEU A 121 -1.82 -1.81 4.50
C LEU A 121 -1.20 -0.46 4.16
N LEU A 122 -0.90 -0.19 2.89
CA LEU A 122 -0.32 1.09 2.47
C LEU A 122 -1.29 2.26 2.68
N SER A 123 -2.55 2.11 2.25
CA SER A 123 -3.54 3.19 2.35
C SER A 123 -3.89 3.52 3.81
N THR A 124 -4.05 2.52 4.67
CA THR A 124 -4.33 2.73 6.10
C THR A 124 -3.14 3.33 6.85
N SER A 125 -1.94 2.81 6.61
CA SER A 125 -0.71 3.34 7.22
C SER A 125 -0.46 4.79 6.77
N TRP A 126 -0.65 5.09 5.48
CA TRP A 126 -0.57 6.46 4.96
C TRP A 126 -1.59 7.39 5.62
N CYS A 127 -2.88 7.03 5.56
CA CYS A 127 -3.97 7.84 6.11
C CYS A 127 -3.74 8.16 7.60
N LEU A 128 -3.36 7.16 8.40
CA LEU A 128 -3.09 7.37 9.82
C LEU A 128 -1.91 8.30 10.06
N LYS A 129 -0.81 8.12 9.30
CA LYS A 129 0.42 8.89 9.46
C LYS A 129 0.30 10.32 8.94
N GLU A 130 -0.53 10.58 7.93
CA GLU A 130 -0.91 11.94 7.51
C GLU A 130 -1.73 12.66 8.59
N ALA A 131 -2.73 12.00 9.17
CA ALA A 131 -3.50 12.57 10.28
C ALA A 131 -2.61 12.85 11.50
N LEU A 132 -1.66 11.95 11.79
CA LEU A 132 -0.65 12.15 12.82
C LEU A 132 0.25 13.37 12.50
N TYR A 133 0.80 13.45 11.29
CA TYR A 133 1.66 14.55 10.88
C TYR A 133 1.02 15.91 11.19
N LYS A 134 -0.28 16.05 10.91
CA LYS A 134 -1.06 17.27 11.13
C LYS A 134 -1.21 17.69 12.59
N VAL A 135 -1.01 16.78 13.56
CA VAL A 135 -1.07 17.11 15.00
C VAL A 135 0.28 17.35 15.66
N LEU A 136 1.38 17.06 14.97
CA LEU A 136 2.72 17.24 15.51
C LEU A 136 3.14 18.71 15.47
N ASP A 137 4.08 19.08 16.33
CA ASP A 137 4.59 20.46 16.34
C ASP A 137 5.31 20.79 15.02
N PRO A 138 5.20 22.02 14.49
CA PRO A 138 5.79 22.40 13.21
C PRO A 138 7.29 22.11 13.08
N ASN A 139 8.03 22.19 14.19
CA ASN A 139 9.46 21.88 14.20
C ASN A 139 9.70 20.37 14.00
N PHE A 140 8.93 19.52 14.69
CA PHE A 140 9.04 18.07 14.54
C PHE A 140 8.56 17.62 13.16
N GLN A 141 7.50 18.23 12.63
CA GLN A 141 7.03 17.99 11.25
C GLN A 141 8.15 18.20 10.21
N LYS A 142 8.99 19.23 10.38
CA LYS A 142 10.04 19.57 9.39
C LYS A 142 11.27 18.69 9.46
N SER A 143 11.74 18.36 10.66
CA SER A 143 13.07 17.74 10.83
C SER A 143 13.07 16.42 11.61
N GLY A 144 11.96 16.05 12.24
CA GLY A 144 11.87 14.85 13.10
C GLY A 144 10.94 13.77 12.57
N PHE A 145 10.04 14.09 11.65
CA PHE A 145 9.01 13.17 11.20
C PHE A 145 9.45 12.37 9.97
N ASN A 146 9.48 11.04 10.09
CA ASN A 146 9.48 10.12 8.97
C ASN A 146 8.36 9.09 9.15
N PHE A 147 7.61 8.80 8.08
CA PHE A 147 6.49 7.84 8.12
C PHE A 147 6.90 6.46 8.65
N LYS A 148 8.04 5.94 8.18
CA LYS A 148 8.55 4.62 8.58
C LYS A 148 8.93 4.50 10.06
N ASP A 149 9.05 5.60 10.79
CA ASP A 149 9.42 5.58 12.22
C ASP A 149 8.17 5.44 13.12
N TRP A 150 6.98 5.46 12.52
CA TRP A 150 5.70 5.31 13.20
C TRP A 150 5.00 4.04 12.75
N TYR A 151 4.28 3.39 13.65
CA TYR A 151 3.45 2.24 13.33
C TYR A 151 2.26 2.11 14.27
N LYS A 152 1.25 1.36 13.82
CA LYS A 152 0.08 1.02 14.62
C LYS A 152 0.15 -0.43 15.05
N ILE A 153 -0.12 -0.67 16.32
CA ILE A 153 -0.51 -2.00 16.81
C ILE A 153 -1.95 -1.96 17.31
N ASN A 154 -2.57 -3.12 17.47
CA ASN A 154 -3.81 -3.22 18.22
C ASN A 154 -3.47 -3.81 19.58
N ASP A 155 -3.98 -3.19 20.63
CA ASP A 155 -4.01 -3.76 21.95
C ASP A 155 -4.70 -5.14 21.91
N LEU A 156 -4.06 -6.16 22.47
CA LEU A 156 -4.53 -7.54 22.34
C LEU A 156 -5.81 -7.80 23.12
N ASP A 157 -6.02 -7.09 24.24
CA ASP A 157 -7.15 -7.30 25.13
C ASP A 157 -8.39 -6.54 24.67
N THR A 158 -8.20 -5.31 24.21
CA THR A 158 -9.30 -4.39 23.85
C THR A 158 -9.51 -4.24 22.34
N GLY A 159 -8.55 -4.67 21.52
CA GLY A 159 -8.51 -4.39 20.08
C GLY A 159 -8.27 -2.93 19.74
N LYS A 160 -8.08 -2.05 20.74
CA LYS A 160 -7.91 -0.61 20.55
C LYS A 160 -6.62 -0.33 19.79
N PRO A 161 -6.65 0.48 18.73
CA PRO A 161 -5.44 0.83 18.01
C PRO A 161 -4.54 1.77 18.83
N ILE A 162 -3.25 1.46 18.89
CA ILE A 162 -2.20 2.22 19.56
C ILE A 162 -1.19 2.66 18.51
N LEU A 163 -0.87 3.96 18.49
CA LEU A 163 0.14 4.55 17.62
C LEU A 163 1.47 4.67 18.37
N ILE A 164 2.54 4.16 17.79
CA ILE A 164 3.86 4.13 18.39
C ILE A 164 4.86 4.89 17.52
N GLY A 165 5.61 5.79 18.15
CA GLY A 165 6.77 6.48 17.58
C GLY A 165 7.81 6.71 18.68
N GLU A 166 8.76 5.79 18.79
CA GLU A 166 9.67 5.68 19.95
C GLU A 166 10.45 6.98 20.21
N THR A 167 11.04 7.56 19.16
CA THR A 167 11.83 8.80 19.24
C THR A 167 11.02 10.01 19.71
N TYR A 168 9.74 10.06 19.35
CA TYR A 168 8.85 11.15 19.78
C TYR A 168 8.43 10.93 21.23
N THR A 169 7.95 9.72 21.53
CA THR A 169 7.42 9.35 22.84
C THR A 169 8.47 9.51 23.95
N SER A 170 9.73 9.20 23.66
CA SER A 170 10.83 9.39 24.63
C SER A 170 11.08 10.86 25.00
N LYS A 171 10.75 11.81 24.11
CA LYS A 171 10.91 13.26 24.33
C LYS A 171 9.64 13.92 24.87
N HIS A 172 8.49 13.28 24.65
CA HIS A 172 7.16 13.77 25.01
C HIS A 172 6.42 12.75 25.87
N ALA A 173 7.06 12.28 26.96
CA ALA A 173 6.56 11.18 27.78
C ALA A 173 5.21 11.47 28.49
N ASN A 174 4.78 12.73 28.56
CA ASN A 174 3.48 13.15 29.09
C ASN A 174 2.44 13.43 28.01
N GLU A 175 2.71 13.06 26.75
CA GLU A 175 1.77 13.17 25.65
C GLU A 175 1.36 11.79 25.16
N GLU A 176 0.16 11.70 24.60
CA GLU A 176 -0.32 10.51 23.92
C GLU A 176 -1.13 10.83 22.67
N PHE A 177 -1.32 9.80 21.85
CA PHE A 177 -2.14 9.84 20.66
C PHE A 177 -3.30 8.86 20.78
N LEU A 178 -4.51 9.39 20.77
CA LEU A 178 -5.74 8.62 20.64
C LEU A 178 -6.11 8.56 19.17
N ILE A 179 -6.29 7.36 18.64
CA ILE A 179 -6.50 7.16 17.21
C ILE A 179 -7.78 6.37 16.94
N SER A 180 -8.42 6.72 15.83
CA SER A 180 -9.50 5.94 15.24
C SER A 180 -9.24 5.83 13.74
N LEU A 181 -9.48 4.63 13.20
CA LEU A 181 -9.30 4.33 11.80
C LEU A 181 -10.55 3.61 11.32
N SER A 182 -11.15 4.11 10.25
CA SER A 182 -12.29 3.50 9.60
C SER A 182 -12.01 3.33 8.12
N HIS A 183 -12.64 2.32 7.52
CA HIS A 183 -12.63 2.14 6.08
C HIS A 183 -14.03 1.73 5.62
N ASP A 184 -14.49 2.31 4.54
CA ASP A 184 -15.74 1.93 3.88
C ASP A 184 -15.59 2.11 2.38
N GLY A 185 -15.97 1.07 1.63
CA GLY A 185 -15.69 0.94 0.20
C GLY A 185 -14.24 1.31 -0.15
N ASP A 186 -14.11 2.30 -1.04
CA ASP A 186 -12.84 2.78 -1.60
C ASP A 186 -12.13 3.82 -0.73
N TYR A 187 -12.65 4.16 0.44
CA TYR A 187 -12.08 5.20 1.29
C TYR A 187 -11.54 4.64 2.60
N VAL A 188 -10.48 5.28 3.08
CA VAL A 188 -9.94 5.12 4.45
C VAL A 188 -9.98 6.49 5.10
N TYR A 189 -10.45 6.55 6.34
CA TYR A 189 -10.48 7.75 7.14
C TYR A 189 -9.78 7.51 8.47
N SER A 190 -9.01 8.50 8.92
CA SER A 190 -8.33 8.46 10.21
C SER A 190 -8.58 9.74 11.00
N VAL A 191 -8.65 9.60 12.32
CA VAL A 191 -8.61 10.69 13.29
C VAL A 191 -7.50 10.40 14.27
N VAL A 192 -6.67 11.41 14.53
CA VAL A 192 -5.64 11.40 15.56
C VAL A 192 -5.89 12.58 16.49
N LEU A 193 -6.02 12.30 17.78
CA LEU A 193 -6.12 13.30 18.83
C LEU A 193 -4.85 13.21 19.67
N ARG A 194 -4.12 14.33 19.75
CA ARG A 194 -2.93 14.48 20.59
C ARG A 194 -3.33 15.16 21.89
N GLN A 195 -3.05 14.53 23.02
CA GLN A 195 -3.32 15.12 24.33
C GLN A 195 -2.12 15.03 25.26
N LYS A 196 -2.08 15.94 26.24
CA LYS A 196 -1.07 16.03 27.28
C LYS A 196 -1.67 15.72 28.64
N TYR A 197 -0.98 14.92 29.44
CA TYR A 197 -1.31 14.68 30.83
C TYR A 197 -0.62 15.69 31.73
N ASN A 198 -1.35 16.18 32.73
CA ASN A 198 -0.73 16.82 33.88
C ASN A 198 -0.24 15.70 34.80
N LEU A 199 1.07 15.52 34.87
CA LEU A 199 1.73 14.72 35.91
C LEU A 199 1.61 15.42 37.26
#